data_AF-A0A6V8DZL3-F1
#
_entry.id   AF-A0A6V8DZL3-F1
#
_cell.length_a   1.000
_cell.length_b   1.000
_cell.length_c   1.000
_cell.angle_alpha   90.00
_cell.angle_beta   90.00
_cell.angle_gamma   90.00
#
_symmetry.space_group_name_H-M   'P 1'
#
loop_
_entity.id
_entity.type
_entity.pdbx_description
1 polymer ?
#
loop_
_entity_poly.entity_id
_entity_poly.type
_entity_poly.pdbx_seq_one_letter_code
_entity_poly.pdbx_strand_id
1 'polypeptide(L)'
;MLDEDFTHAQKRVEDSYQRMDNETIRKVYAYYKQATEGDISGKRPSVLRIRDRIKFDAWSSISGMSKDEAKVAYIDLVNRLELNAFEVTCDMREQQAITEQSSER
;
A
#
# COMPACT_ATOMS: atom_id res chain seq x y z
N MET A 1 -16.61 0.21 9.27
CA MET A 1 -16.55 1.69 9.29
C MET A 1 -15.22 2.10 8.69
N LEU A 2 -15.14 3.19 7.90
CA LEU A 2 -13.91 3.54 7.17
C LEU A 2 -12.67 3.65 8.06
N ASP A 3 -12.82 4.19 9.27
CA ASP A 3 -11.73 4.30 10.25
C ASP A 3 -11.27 2.94 10.82
N GLU A 4 -12.20 2.00 11.00
CA GLU A 4 -11.88 0.63 11.44
C GLU A 4 -11.12 -0.13 10.34
N ASP A 5 -11.60 -0.01 9.10
CA ASP A 5 -10.97 -0.63 7.93
C ASP A 5 -9.57 -0.08 7.69
N PHE A 6 -9.41 1.23 7.87
CA PHE A 6 -8.11 1.90 7.83
C PHE A 6 -7.18 1.40 8.94
N THR A 7 -7.68 1.25 10.17
CA THR A 7 -6.90 0.71 11.30
C THR A 7 -6.48 -0.75 11.04
N HIS A 8 -7.35 -1.56 10.46
CA HIS A 8 -7.01 -2.93 10.05
C HIS A 8 -5.96 -2.96 8.94
N ALA A 9 -6.09 -2.09 7.94
CA ALA A 9 -5.11 -1.95 6.87
C ALA A 9 -3.72 -1.51 7.41
N GLN A 10 -3.68 -0.63 8.41
CA GLN A 10 -2.43 -0.21 9.06
C GLN A 10 -1.67 -1.37 9.69
N LYS A 11 -2.37 -2.23 10.44
CA LYS A 11 -1.75 -3.42 11.06
C LYS A 11 -1.14 -4.35 10.00
N ARG A 12 -1.86 -4.60 8.91
CA ARG A 12 -1.38 -5.43 7.80
C ARG A 12 -0.14 -4.86 7.12
N VAL A 13 -0.09 -3.53 6.95
CA VAL A 13 1.10 -2.83 6.43
C VAL A 13 2.28 -2.97 7.36
N GLU A 14 2.07 -2.90 8.67
CA GLU A 14 3.13 -3.06 9.67
C GLU A 14 3.73 -4.47 9.62
N ASP A 15 2.89 -5.50 9.53
CA ASP A 15 3.30 -6.90 9.42
C ASP A 15 4.07 -7.20 8.12
N SER A 16 3.73 -6.51 7.03
CA SER A 16 4.33 -6.70 5.70
C SER A 16 5.41 -5.67 5.34
N TYR A 17 5.73 -4.74 6.25
CA TYR A 17 6.60 -3.58 5.97
C TYR A 17 7.98 -3.94 5.41
N GLN A 18 8.57 -5.02 5.93
CA GLN A 18 9.91 -5.46 5.51
C GLN A 18 9.93 -6.11 4.12
N ARG A 19 8.78 -6.59 3.63
CA ARG A 19 8.65 -7.31 2.36
C ARG A 19 8.19 -6.40 1.21
N MET A 20 7.70 -5.21 1.54
CA MET A 20 7.26 -4.23 0.54
C MET A 20 8.43 -3.59 -0.19
N ASP A 21 8.21 -3.26 -1.46
CA ASP A 21 9.15 -2.49 -2.24
C ASP A 21 9.14 -1.02 -1.84
N ASN A 22 10.26 -0.33 -2.14
CA ASN A 22 10.43 1.06 -1.78
C ASN A 22 9.38 1.99 -2.39
N GLU A 23 8.79 1.67 -3.55
CA GLU A 23 7.76 2.50 -4.16
C GLU A 23 6.44 2.39 -3.40
N THR A 24 6.03 1.18 -3.06
CA THR A 24 4.85 0.94 -2.23
C THR A 24 4.98 1.62 -0.86
N ILE A 25 6.12 1.48 -0.18
CA ILE A 25 6.34 2.13 1.13
C ILE A 25 6.13 3.64 1.04
N ARG A 26 6.53 4.27 -0.07
CA ARG A 26 6.33 5.71 -0.29
C ARG A 26 4.86 6.08 -0.50
N LYS A 27 4.11 5.27 -1.27
CA LYS A 27 2.66 5.47 -1.48
C LYS A 27 1.87 5.28 -0.19
N VAL A 28 2.17 4.22 0.56
CA VAL A 28 1.60 3.95 1.89
C VAL A 28 1.83 5.13 2.81
N TYR A 29 3.06 5.66 2.87
CA TYR A 29 3.38 6.84 3.67
C TYR A 29 2.58 8.07 3.25
N ALA A 30 2.50 8.35 1.95
CA ALA A 30 1.76 9.50 1.43
C ALA A 30 0.28 9.44 1.85
N TYR A 31 -0.41 8.35 1.52
CA TYR A 31 -1.83 8.18 1.85
C TYR A 31 -2.08 8.21 3.36
N TYR A 32 -1.20 7.60 4.16
CA TYR A 32 -1.29 7.64 5.61
C TYR A 32 -1.21 9.09 6.14
N LYS A 33 -0.25 9.89 5.63
CA LYS A 33 -0.07 11.28 6.04
C LYS A 33 -1.27 12.15 5.62
N GLN A 34 -1.79 11.97 4.42
CA GLN A 34 -2.97 12.68 3.95
C GLN A 34 -4.23 12.29 4.74
N ALA A 35 -4.42 11.01 5.07
CA ALA A 35 -5.56 10.53 5.85
C ALA A 35 -5.57 11.06 7.29
N THR A 36 -4.38 11.23 7.89
CA THR A 36 -4.23 11.66 9.30
C THR A 36 -4.14 13.17 9.44
N GLU A 37 -3.21 13.80 8.72
CA GLU A 37 -2.90 15.22 8.83
C GLU A 37 -3.66 16.06 7.80
N GLY A 38 -4.06 15.48 6.67
CA GLY A 38 -4.64 16.23 5.55
C GLY A 38 -3.55 16.78 4.63
N ASP A 39 -3.84 17.91 4.01
CA ASP A 39 -2.94 18.52 3.04
C ASP A 39 -1.56 18.85 3.61
N ILE A 40 -0.56 18.64 2.76
CA ILE A 40 0.83 18.89 3.12
C ILE A 40 1.02 20.35 3.55
N SER A 41 1.71 20.52 4.67
CA SER A 41 2.11 21.82 5.18
C SER A 41 3.61 21.83 5.50
N GLY A 42 4.25 22.97 5.28
CA GLY A 42 5.67 23.16 5.56
C GLY A 42 6.56 23.27 4.32
N LYS A 43 7.86 23.45 4.56
CA LYS A 43 8.86 23.65 3.52
C LYS A 43 9.43 22.31 3.06
N ARG A 44 9.66 22.20 1.75
CA ARG A 44 10.34 21.04 1.15
C ARG A 44 11.72 20.82 1.81
N PRO A 45 12.05 19.62 2.29
CA PRO A 45 13.34 19.32 2.91
C PRO A 45 14.55 19.58 2.00
N SER A 46 15.70 19.86 2.62
CA SER A 46 16.98 20.08 1.92
C SER A 46 17.37 18.88 1.05
N VAL A 47 18.03 19.14 -0.08
CA VAL A 47 18.51 18.12 -1.04
C VAL A 47 19.46 17.09 -0.42
N LEU A 48 20.17 17.46 0.65
CA LEU A 48 21.05 16.55 1.40
C LEU A 48 20.25 15.47 2.18
N ARG A 49 18.96 15.71 2.44
CA ARG A 49 18.05 14.78 3.12
C ARG A 49 17.15 14.08 2.09
N ILE A 50 17.76 13.26 1.23
CA ILE A 50 17.08 12.62 0.09
C ILE A 50 15.85 11.82 0.54
N ARG A 51 15.96 11.05 1.63
CA ARG A 51 14.85 10.23 2.15
C ARG A 51 13.65 11.09 2.57
N ASP A 52 13.90 12.18 3.30
CA ASP A 52 12.86 13.08 3.78
C ASP A 52 12.22 13.85 2.62
N ARG A 53 13.04 14.25 1.64
CA ARG A 53 12.56 14.88 0.40
C ARG A 53 11.65 13.96 -0.38
N ILE A 54 12.02 12.69 -0.56
CA ILE A 54 11.18 11.73 -1.28
C ILE A 54 9.83 11.53 -0.57
N LYS A 55 9.83 11.42 0.76
CA LYS A 55 8.60 11.32 1.56
C LYS A 55 7.72 12.55 1.40
N PHE A 56 8.32 13.74 1.48
CA PHE A 56 7.63 15.02 1.28
C PHE A 56 7.05 15.13 -0.14
N ASP A 57 7.83 14.77 -1.15
CA ASP A 57 7.40 14.82 -2.55
C ASP A 57 6.23 13.86 -2.81
N ALA A 58 6.27 12.65 -2.24
CA ALA A 58 5.18 11.68 -2.34
C ALA A 58 3.90 12.20 -1.69
N TRP A 59 3.97 12.78 -0.48
CA TRP A 59 2.82 13.39 0.18
C TRP A 59 2.31 14.62 -0.58
N SER A 60 3.22 15.46 -1.08
CA SER A 60 2.86 16.64 -1.88
C SER A 60 2.15 16.28 -3.18
N SER A 61 2.44 15.12 -3.77
CA SER A 61 1.85 14.68 -5.03
C SER A 61 0.35 14.34 -4.93
N ILE A 62 -0.15 14.09 -3.73
CA ILE A 62 -1.56 13.75 -3.45
C ILE A 62 -2.29 14.86 -2.68
N SER A 63 -1.70 16.06 -2.60
CA SER A 63 -2.37 17.21 -2.00
C SER A 63 -3.63 17.58 -2.79
N GLY A 64 -4.66 18.01 -2.08
CA GLY A 64 -6.02 18.23 -2.60
C GLY A 64 -6.94 17.02 -2.42
N MET A 65 -6.40 15.84 -2.07
CA MET A 65 -7.19 14.66 -1.73
C MET A 65 -7.80 14.79 -0.32
N SER A 66 -9.08 14.50 -0.16
CA SER A 66 -9.71 14.53 1.16
C SER A 66 -9.17 13.41 2.06
N LYS A 67 -9.34 13.57 3.38
CA LYS A 67 -8.91 12.54 4.36
C LYS A 67 -9.58 11.19 4.10
N ASP A 68 -10.85 11.18 3.72
CA ASP A 68 -11.59 9.95 3.50
C ASP A 68 -11.18 9.29 2.18
N GLU A 69 -10.96 10.05 1.12
CA GLU A 69 -10.38 9.53 -0.14
C GLU A 69 -8.99 8.93 0.09
N ALA A 70 -8.16 9.57 0.92
CA ALA A 70 -6.85 9.05 1.29
C ALA A 70 -6.94 7.73 2.07
N LYS A 71 -7.90 7.59 2.99
CA LYS A 71 -8.16 6.31 3.70
C LYS A 71 -8.60 5.22 2.72
N VAL A 72 -9.52 5.54 1.80
CA VAL A 72 -9.99 4.58 0.78
C VAL A 72 -8.83 4.14 -0.12
N ALA A 73 -8.02 5.08 -0.61
CA ALA A 73 -6.85 4.78 -1.43
C ALA A 73 -5.79 3.96 -0.68
N TYR A 74 -5.60 4.23 0.62
CA TYR A 74 -4.74 3.42 1.48
C TYR A 74 -5.24 1.98 1.57
N ILE A 75 -6.53 1.79 1.87
CA ILE A 75 -7.14 0.46 1.98
C ILE A 75 -7.04 -0.30 0.66
N ASP A 76 -7.35 0.34 -0.47
CA ASP A 76 -7.23 -0.26 -1.80
C ASP A 76 -5.77 -0.67 -2.10
N LEU A 77 -4.79 0.17 -1.78
CA LEU A 77 -3.38 -0.17 -1.93
C LEU A 77 -3.02 -1.41 -1.10
N VAL A 78 -3.42 -1.46 0.17
CA VAL A 78 -3.12 -2.60 1.06
C VAL A 78 -3.78 -3.88 0.56
N ASN A 79 -5.05 -3.82 0.16
CA ASN A 79 -5.76 -4.98 -0.40
C ASN A 79 -5.06 -5.51 -1.66
N ARG A 80 -4.54 -4.63 -2.54
CA ARG A 80 -3.77 -5.07 -3.71
C ARG A 80 -2.44 -5.73 -3.35
N LEU A 81 -1.78 -5.26 -2.30
CA LEU A 81 -0.54 -5.89 -1.81
C LEU A 81 -0.83 -7.30 -1.25
N GLU A 82 -1.95 -7.48 -0.55
CA GLU A 82 -2.38 -8.80 -0.07
C GLU A 82 -2.74 -9.74 -1.21
N LEU A 83 -3.45 -9.27 -2.23
CA LEU A 83 -3.75 -10.07 -3.43
C LEU A 83 -2.47 -10.52 -4.13
N ASN A 84 -1.48 -9.64 -4.27
CA ASN A 84 -0.17 -10.00 -4.82
C ASN A 84 0.60 -10.97 -3.91
N ALA A 85 0.42 -10.89 -2.58
CA ALA A 85 1.01 -11.85 -1.65
C ALA A 85 0.34 -13.24 -1.73
N PHE A 86 -0.93 -13.31 -2.17
CA PHE A 86 -1.65 -14.55 -2.40
C PHE A 86 -1.32 -15.19 -3.77
N GLU A 87 -0.83 -14.42 -4.74
CA GLU A 87 -0.63 -14.89 -6.12
C GLU A 87 0.71 -15.59 -6.43
N VAL A 88 1.59 -15.84 -5.45
CA VAL A 88 2.84 -16.57 -5.74
C VAL A 88 3.10 -17.71 -4.76
N THR A 89 2.55 -18.88 -5.08
CA THR A 89 3.35 -20.10 -5.14
C THR A 89 3.18 -20.78 -6.50
N CYS A 90 4.30 -21.12 -7.16
CA CYS A 90 4.29 -21.98 -8.35
C CYS A 90 3.53 -23.29 -8.08
N ASP A 91 3.60 -23.77 -6.83
CA ASP A 91 2.93 -24.97 -6.35
C ASP A 91 1.39 -24.90 -6.47
N MET A 92 0.76 -23.72 -6.30
CA MET A 92 -0.70 -23.58 -6.45
C MET A 92 -1.16 -23.60 -7.91
N ARG A 93 -0.36 -23.07 -8.84
CA ARG A 93 -0.64 -23.16 -10.30
C ARG A 93 -0.42 -24.57 -10.85
N GLU A 94 0.53 -25.31 -10.29
CA GLU A 94 0.79 -26.70 -10.68
C GLU A 94 -0.33 -27.65 -10.18
N GLN A 95 -0.86 -27.44 -8.97
CA GLN A 95 -1.97 -28.25 -8.45
C GLN A 95 -3.29 -28.05 -9.21
N GLN A 96 -3.57 -26.85 -9.73
CA GLN A 96 -4.75 -26.63 -10.59
C GLN A 96 -4.61 -27.36 -11.94
N ALA A 97 -3.43 -27.33 -12.56
CA ALA A 97 -3.15 -28.02 -13.81
C ALA A 97 -3.25 -29.56 -13.70
N ILE A 98 -2.87 -30.13 -12.55
CA ILE A 98 -2.99 -31.57 -12.28
C ILE A 98 -4.45 -31.99 -12.02
N THR A 99 -5.24 -31.13 -11.37
CA THR A 99 -6.64 -31.42 -11.05
C THR A 99 -7.52 -31.41 -12.30
N GLU A 100 -7.28 -30.50 -13.25
CA GLU A 100 -8.03 -30.40 -14.51
C GLU A 100 -7.79 -31.60 -15.45
N GLN A 101 -6.57 -32.16 -15.48
CA GLN A 101 -6.26 -33.36 -16.29
C GLN A 101 -6.85 -34.67 -15.73
N SER A 102 -7.29 -34.68 -14.47
CA SER A 102 -7.83 -35.86 -13.81
C SER A 102 -9.35 -36.00 -13.96
N SER A 103 -10.04 -34.96 -14.44
CA SER A 103 -11.50 -34.95 -14.64
C SER A 103 -11.94 -35.31 -16.07
N GLU A 104 -11.01 -35.48 -17.01
CA GLU A 104 -11.27 -35.88 -18.41
C GLU A 104 -10.94 -37.36 -18.70
N ARG A 105 -10.72 -38.18 -17.67
CA ARG A 105 -10.57 -39.65 -17.79
C ARG A 105 -11.74 -40.42 -17.20
#